data_AF-A0AAV9STA8-F1
#
_entry.id   AF-A0AAV9STA8-F1
#
_cell.length_a   1.000
_cell.length_b   1.000
_cell.length_c   1.000
_cell.angle_alpha   90.00
_cell.angle_beta   90.00
_cell.angle_gamma   90.00
#
_symmetry.space_group_name_H-M   'P 1'
#
loop_
_entity.id
_entity.type
_entity.pdbx_description
1 polymer ?
#
loop_
_entity_poly.entity_id
_entity_poly.type
_entity_poly.pdbx_seq_one_letter_code
_entity_poly.pdbx_strand_id
1 'polypeptide(L)'
;MASGSTSTDALSWSRNESQQLSEAESPATPPLDPPAEPEEEPAESGKETEIKYLVSSRHLTLASTKFEAEFKGPWMEGSVKNIDGCYPIDASEWDPDALLILMRVIHGQTRSIPRQVGLEMLAKIAVLVDDYNSSEVVEVFANIWIDALKDKLSTQYGRDDVLWLLISYVFQQEDIFLQMTKIAVTQSTGPVPTLELPIPSILTDLIDWQRQEAVEFILKTLQTLLEAFHG
;
A
#
# COMPACT_ATOMS: atom_id res chain seq x y z
N MET A 1 33.06 18.47 -64.98
CA MET A 1 32.27 18.15 -66.19
C MET A 1 31.35 17.00 -65.81
N ALA A 2 30.05 16.96 -66.12
CA ALA A 2 29.12 17.99 -66.58
C ALA A 2 27.68 17.59 -66.15
N SER A 3 26.69 18.46 -66.31
CA SER A 3 25.33 18.31 -65.75
C SER A 3 24.33 17.53 -66.63
N GLY A 4 23.22 17.07 -66.02
CA GLY A 4 22.00 16.58 -66.68
C GLY A 4 21.35 15.47 -65.82
N SER A 5 20.15 15.58 -65.22
CA SER A 5 18.81 16.07 -65.65
C SER A 5 17.93 15.02 -66.36
N THR A 6 17.12 14.34 -65.56
CA THR A 6 15.67 14.06 -65.73
C THR A 6 15.04 13.76 -67.11
N SER A 7 14.17 12.74 -67.08
CA SER A 7 12.95 12.55 -67.92
C SER A 7 13.05 11.73 -69.21
N THR A 8 12.27 10.64 -69.22
CA THR A 8 11.73 9.86 -70.35
C THR A 8 10.39 9.29 -69.86
N ASP A 9 9.24 9.60 -70.44
CA ASP A 9 8.66 9.05 -71.68
C ASP A 9 8.19 7.58 -71.58
N ALA A 10 7.04 7.16 -72.14
CA ALA A 10 5.94 7.93 -72.76
C ALA A 10 4.62 7.13 -72.91
N LEU A 11 3.50 7.87 -72.87
CA LEU A 11 2.27 7.79 -73.71
C LEU A 11 1.46 6.48 -73.94
N SER A 12 0.12 6.70 -73.92
CA SER A 12 -0.93 6.06 -74.78
C SER A 12 -1.57 4.76 -74.24
N TRP A 13 -2.88 4.49 -74.38
CA TRP A 13 -3.83 4.86 -75.46
C TRP A 13 -5.25 5.23 -74.97
N SER A 14 -5.98 6.05 -75.73
CA SER A 14 -7.41 6.38 -75.51
C SER A 14 -8.37 5.58 -76.40
N ARG A 15 -9.63 5.43 -75.98
CA ARG A 15 -10.78 5.03 -76.80
C ARG A 15 -12.05 5.72 -76.25
N ASN A 16 -12.89 6.27 -77.14
CA ASN A 16 -14.06 7.11 -76.82
C ASN A 16 -15.39 6.48 -77.32
N GLU A 17 -16.49 7.22 -77.10
CA GLU A 17 -17.85 7.05 -77.68
C GLU A 17 -18.74 5.96 -77.00
N SER A 18 -20.07 6.09 -76.83
CA SER A 18 -21.09 7.16 -77.02
C SER A 18 -22.43 6.65 -76.40
N GLN A 19 -23.51 7.38 -76.03
CA GLN A 19 -23.85 8.82 -75.96
C GLN A 19 -25.16 9.05 -75.13
N GLN A 20 -25.38 10.28 -74.61
CA GLN A 20 -26.70 10.91 -74.23
C GLN A 20 -27.48 10.33 -73.00
N LEU A 21 -28.42 11.03 -72.33
CA LEU A 21 -29.30 12.19 -72.68
C LEU A 21 -29.73 13.03 -71.43
N SER A 22 -30.10 14.33 -71.63
CA SER A 22 -30.90 15.28 -70.77
C SER A 22 -30.57 15.45 -69.25
N GLU A 23 -30.33 16.64 -68.65
CA GLU A 23 -31.00 17.97 -68.62
C GLU A 23 -32.10 18.17 -67.54
N ALA A 24 -31.83 19.03 -66.55
CA ALA A 24 -32.76 19.95 -65.85
C ALA A 24 -31.98 20.83 -64.82
N GLU A 25 -32.46 22.06 -64.53
CA GLU A 25 -31.77 23.02 -63.62
C GLU A 25 -32.76 23.70 -62.64
N SER A 26 -32.36 23.83 -61.36
CA SER A 26 -32.94 24.73 -60.32
C SER A 26 -34.39 24.44 -59.86
N PRO A 27 -34.88 24.94 -58.69
CA PRO A 27 -34.39 26.08 -57.88
C PRO A 27 -34.07 25.77 -56.39
N ALA A 28 -34.06 26.82 -55.55
CA ALA A 28 -33.39 26.89 -54.25
C ALA A 28 -34.17 26.42 -52.99
N THR A 29 -33.45 26.45 -51.87
CA THR A 29 -33.70 25.91 -50.51
C THR A 29 -34.87 26.48 -49.69
N PRO A 30 -35.53 25.63 -48.88
CA PRO A 30 -36.06 25.95 -47.54
C PRO A 30 -34.95 25.86 -46.44
N PRO A 31 -35.19 26.36 -45.20
CA PRO A 31 -34.14 26.63 -44.21
C PRO A 31 -33.85 25.50 -43.19
N LEU A 32 -32.78 25.75 -42.41
CA LEU A 32 -32.11 24.88 -41.43
C LEU A 32 -32.96 24.39 -40.24
N ASP A 33 -32.71 23.14 -39.83
CA ASP A 33 -32.92 22.64 -38.46
C ASP A 33 -31.70 22.95 -37.56
N PRO A 34 -31.86 23.02 -36.22
CA PRO A 34 -30.76 23.34 -35.30
C PRO A 34 -29.75 22.17 -35.11
N PRO A 35 -28.51 22.45 -34.68
CA PRO A 35 -27.53 21.41 -34.35
C PRO A 35 -28.00 20.55 -33.16
N ALA A 36 -27.75 19.25 -33.24
CA ALA A 36 -27.92 18.35 -32.10
C ALA A 36 -26.91 18.68 -30.99
N GLU A 37 -27.36 18.58 -29.74
CA GLU A 37 -26.49 18.62 -28.57
C GLU A 37 -25.58 17.37 -28.56
N PRO A 38 -24.31 17.49 -28.11
CA PRO A 38 -23.43 16.32 -28.03
C PRO A 38 -23.94 15.34 -26.97
N GLU A 39 -24.14 14.09 -27.37
CA GLU A 39 -24.51 13.01 -26.45
C GLU A 39 -23.41 12.81 -25.41
N GLU A 40 -23.74 12.97 -24.12
CA GLU A 40 -22.79 12.72 -23.03
C GLU A 40 -22.53 11.21 -22.90
N GLU A 41 -21.41 10.75 -23.47
CA GLU A 41 -20.82 9.43 -23.21
C GLU A 41 -20.81 9.16 -21.69
N PRO A 42 -21.48 8.10 -21.21
CA PRO A 42 -21.63 7.87 -19.78
C PRO A 42 -20.26 7.58 -19.16
N ALA A 43 -19.82 8.46 -18.26
CA ALA A 43 -18.49 8.39 -17.65
C ALA A 43 -18.20 6.98 -17.11
N GLU A 44 -17.10 6.36 -17.58
CA GLU A 44 -16.67 5.07 -17.05
C GLU A 44 -16.35 5.20 -15.56
N SER A 45 -17.27 4.72 -14.72
CA SER A 45 -17.02 4.46 -13.30
C SER A 45 -15.76 3.60 -13.19
N GLY A 46 -14.74 4.14 -12.52
CA GLY A 46 -13.40 3.55 -12.48
C GLY A 46 -13.45 2.14 -11.91
N LYS A 47 -13.22 1.14 -12.75
CA LYS A 47 -13.13 -0.26 -12.33
C LYS A 47 -11.89 -0.43 -11.47
N GLU A 48 -12.07 -0.57 -10.16
CA GLU A 48 -11.00 -0.88 -9.22
C GLU A 48 -10.29 -2.17 -9.66
N THR A 49 -8.96 -2.12 -9.72
CA THR A 49 -8.15 -3.22 -10.27
C THR A 49 -8.02 -4.34 -9.25
N GLU A 50 -8.93 -5.31 -9.31
CA GLU A 50 -8.93 -6.51 -8.47
C GLU A 50 -7.62 -7.32 -8.62
N ILE A 51 -6.78 -7.33 -7.59
CA ILE A 51 -5.50 -8.07 -7.57
C ILE A 51 -5.73 -9.46 -6.96
N LYS A 52 -5.24 -10.51 -7.63
CA LYS A 52 -5.40 -11.91 -7.20
C LYS A 52 -4.07 -12.62 -7.02
N TYR A 53 -3.87 -13.18 -5.83
CA TYR A 53 -2.68 -13.96 -5.47
C TYR A 53 -3.02 -15.44 -5.36
N LEU A 54 -2.47 -16.26 -6.27
CA LEU A 54 -2.55 -17.72 -6.15
C LEU A 54 -1.48 -18.21 -5.16
N VAL A 55 -1.93 -18.61 -3.97
CA VAL A 55 -1.08 -19.01 -2.84
C VAL A 55 -1.39 -20.45 -2.39
N SER A 56 -0.42 -21.07 -1.74
CA SER A 56 -0.50 -22.43 -1.24
C SER A 56 -0.94 -22.43 0.22
N SER A 57 -2.18 -22.86 0.50
CA SER A 57 -2.72 -22.98 1.85
C SER A 57 -1.80 -23.77 2.80
N ARG A 58 -1.09 -24.79 2.30
CA ARG A 58 -0.08 -25.53 3.08
C ARG A 58 1.09 -24.66 3.55
N HIS A 59 1.54 -23.69 2.76
CA HIS A 59 2.59 -22.77 3.21
C HIS A 59 2.05 -21.77 4.23
N LEU A 60 0.84 -21.23 3.98
CA LEU A 60 0.14 -20.35 4.92
C LEU A 60 -0.06 -21.01 6.30
N THR A 61 -0.64 -22.23 6.34
CA THR A 61 -0.84 -23.02 7.57
C THR A 61 0.46 -23.31 8.33
N LEU A 62 1.59 -23.49 7.63
CA LEU A 62 2.88 -23.77 8.27
C LEU A 62 3.59 -22.52 8.79
N ALA A 63 3.18 -21.32 8.37
CA ALA A 63 3.83 -20.05 8.70
C ALA A 63 2.96 -19.10 9.54
N SER A 64 1.70 -19.48 9.83
CA SER A 64 0.72 -18.64 10.51
C SER A 64 -0.30 -19.50 11.26
N THR A 65 -0.44 -19.24 12.56
CA THR A 65 -1.48 -19.89 13.37
C THR A 65 -2.88 -19.37 13.04
N LYS A 66 -3.02 -18.13 12.53
CA LYS A 66 -4.30 -17.57 12.08
C LYS A 66 -4.79 -18.33 10.84
N PHE A 67 -3.96 -18.47 9.81
CA PHE A 67 -4.29 -19.29 8.64
C PHE A 67 -4.47 -20.77 8.98
N GLU A 68 -3.73 -21.32 9.96
CA GLU A 68 -4.00 -22.67 10.45
C GLU A 68 -5.40 -22.82 11.07
N ALA A 69 -5.85 -21.86 11.89
CA ALA A 69 -7.19 -21.88 12.48
C ALA A 69 -8.29 -21.67 11.42
N GLU A 70 -8.09 -20.72 10.50
CA GLU A 70 -9.00 -20.41 9.40
C GLU A 70 -9.23 -21.64 8.49
N PHE A 71 -8.15 -22.29 8.05
CA PHE A 71 -8.24 -23.46 7.16
C PHE A 71 -8.63 -24.78 7.88
N LYS A 72 -8.73 -24.78 9.21
CA LYS A 72 -9.30 -25.89 10.01
C LYS A 72 -10.74 -25.63 10.48
N GLY A 73 -11.27 -24.42 10.29
CA GLY A 73 -12.62 -24.06 10.71
C GLY A 73 -13.72 -24.62 9.80
N PRO A 74 -15.00 -24.49 10.20
CA PRO A 74 -16.16 -24.96 9.41
C PRO A 74 -16.22 -24.37 7.99
N TRP A 75 -15.59 -23.22 7.78
CA TRP A 75 -15.41 -22.54 6.49
C TRP A 75 -14.83 -23.47 5.42
N MET A 76 -13.83 -24.30 5.74
CA MET A 76 -13.20 -25.24 4.80
C MET A 76 -14.01 -26.53 4.57
N GLU A 77 -14.97 -26.83 5.45
CA GLU A 77 -15.84 -28.02 5.35
C GLU A 77 -17.17 -27.71 4.63
N GLY A 78 -17.64 -26.46 4.71
CA GLY A 78 -18.86 -25.98 4.03
C GLY A 78 -18.65 -25.26 2.69
N SER A 79 -17.43 -24.80 2.38
CA SER A 79 -17.20 -23.98 1.17
C SER A 79 -17.10 -24.81 -0.10
N VAL A 80 -17.82 -24.35 -1.14
CA VAL A 80 -17.70 -24.88 -2.50
C VAL A 80 -16.29 -24.60 -3.00
N LYS A 81 -15.48 -25.65 -3.19
CA LYS A 81 -14.26 -25.56 -4.00
C LYS A 81 -14.67 -25.18 -5.41
N ASN A 82 -14.08 -24.10 -5.94
CA ASN A 82 -14.27 -23.73 -7.34
C ASN A 82 -13.80 -24.86 -8.27
N ILE A 83 -14.17 -24.79 -9.55
CA ILE A 83 -13.86 -25.85 -10.54
C ILE A 83 -12.35 -26.05 -10.72
N ASP A 84 -11.55 -25.02 -10.42
CA ASP A 84 -10.07 -25.01 -10.39
C ASP A 84 -9.47 -25.55 -9.07
N GLY A 85 -10.30 -25.89 -8.08
CA GLY A 85 -9.88 -26.34 -6.74
C GLY A 85 -9.46 -25.21 -5.79
N CYS A 86 -9.58 -23.94 -6.18
CA CYS A 86 -9.15 -22.79 -5.38
C CYS A 86 -10.21 -22.36 -4.35
N TYR A 87 -9.73 -21.80 -3.24
CA TYR A 87 -10.55 -21.17 -2.19
C TYR A 87 -10.24 -19.66 -2.17
N PRO A 88 -11.22 -18.78 -2.44
CA PRO A 88 -11.03 -17.34 -2.36
C PRO A 88 -11.04 -16.88 -0.89
N ILE A 89 -10.16 -15.94 -0.58
CA ILE A 89 -10.07 -15.24 0.71
C ILE A 89 -10.04 -13.75 0.36
N ASP A 90 -10.83 -12.93 1.04
CA ASP A 90 -10.74 -11.48 0.85
C ASP A 90 -9.55 -10.90 1.63
N ALA A 91 -8.95 -9.86 1.08
CA ALA A 91 -7.75 -9.19 1.57
C ALA A 91 -7.82 -7.67 1.31
N SER A 92 -9.03 -7.12 1.27
CA SER A 92 -9.37 -5.75 0.88
C SER A 92 -8.83 -4.66 1.81
N GLU A 93 -8.49 -5.00 3.06
CA GLU A 93 -7.95 -4.07 4.06
C GLU A 93 -6.43 -3.79 3.90
N TRP A 94 -5.75 -4.49 3.00
CA TRP A 94 -4.27 -4.55 2.98
C TRP A 94 -3.59 -3.82 1.82
N ASP A 95 -2.41 -3.26 2.10
CA ASP A 95 -1.50 -2.78 1.06
C ASP A 95 -1.03 -3.97 0.19
N PRO A 96 -1.23 -3.92 -1.15
CA PRO A 96 -1.02 -5.07 -2.00
C PRO A 96 0.46 -5.44 -2.15
N ASP A 97 1.38 -4.48 -2.08
CA ASP A 97 2.82 -4.74 -2.17
C ASP A 97 3.36 -5.33 -0.85
N ALA A 98 2.92 -4.82 0.30
CA ALA A 98 3.23 -5.38 1.60
C ALA A 98 2.73 -6.83 1.73
N LEU A 99 1.49 -7.09 1.31
CA LEU A 99 0.89 -8.42 1.28
C LEU A 99 1.66 -9.36 0.33
N LEU A 100 2.03 -8.88 -0.87
CA LEU A 100 2.84 -9.65 -1.82
C LEU A 100 4.25 -9.96 -1.28
N ILE A 101 4.85 -9.06 -0.51
CA ILE A 101 6.13 -9.32 0.18
C ILE A 101 5.95 -10.42 1.22
N LEU A 102 4.96 -10.33 2.12
CA LEU A 102 4.69 -11.36 3.13
C LEU A 102 4.41 -12.73 2.48
N MET A 103 3.58 -12.76 1.43
CA MET A 103 3.29 -14.00 0.70
C MET A 103 4.54 -14.59 0.05
N ARG A 104 5.45 -13.77 -0.49
CA ARG A 104 6.75 -14.23 -1.02
C ARG A 104 7.67 -14.79 0.07
N VAL A 105 7.65 -14.21 1.27
CA VAL A 105 8.39 -14.75 2.44
C VAL A 105 7.85 -16.14 2.81
N ILE A 106 6.54 -16.26 3.04
CA ILE A 106 5.86 -17.52 3.43
C ILE A 106 6.12 -18.64 2.40
N HIS A 107 6.18 -18.30 1.11
CA HIS A 107 6.44 -19.26 0.03
C HIS A 107 7.94 -19.47 -0.29
N GLY A 108 8.85 -18.96 0.54
CA GLY A 108 10.30 -19.15 0.38
C GLY A 108 10.87 -18.53 -0.91
N GLN A 109 10.18 -17.56 -1.52
CA GLN A 109 10.54 -16.96 -2.81
C GLN A 109 11.65 -15.90 -2.67
N THR A 110 12.73 -16.25 -1.97
CA THR A 110 13.79 -15.35 -1.46
C THR A 110 14.54 -14.50 -2.49
N ARG A 111 14.41 -14.81 -3.78
CA ARG A 111 14.94 -14.01 -4.90
C ARG A 111 14.01 -12.85 -5.32
N SER A 112 12.72 -12.96 -4.99
CA SER A 112 11.66 -11.99 -5.33
C SER A 112 11.34 -11.03 -4.17
N ILE A 113 12.05 -11.16 -3.05
CA ILE A 113 11.86 -10.35 -1.84
C ILE A 113 12.87 -9.18 -1.86
N PRO A 114 12.41 -7.93 -1.68
CA PRO A 114 13.30 -6.77 -1.72
C PRO A 114 14.31 -6.80 -0.58
N ARG A 115 15.55 -6.38 -0.84
CA ARG A 115 16.63 -6.32 0.17
C ARG A 115 16.68 -5.00 0.94
N GLN A 116 15.87 -4.03 0.54
CA GLN A 116 15.66 -2.75 1.21
C GLN A 116 14.17 -2.41 1.08
N VAL A 117 13.56 -1.89 2.14
CA VAL A 117 12.21 -1.33 2.15
C VAL A 117 12.24 0.02 2.87
N GLY A 118 11.27 0.90 2.61
CA GLY A 118 11.09 2.12 3.39
C GLY A 118 10.46 1.82 4.76
N LEU A 119 10.62 2.73 5.73
CA LEU A 119 10.05 2.58 7.08
C LEU A 119 8.53 2.32 7.05
N GLU A 120 7.79 3.05 6.21
CA GLU A 120 6.34 2.85 6.04
C GLU A 120 5.98 1.46 5.49
N MET A 121 6.80 0.91 4.58
CA MET A 121 6.59 -0.42 4.03
C MET A 121 6.94 -1.50 5.07
N LEU A 122 7.99 -1.29 5.88
CA LEU A 122 8.29 -2.17 7.01
C LEU A 122 7.18 -2.14 8.07
N ALA A 123 6.58 -0.98 8.34
CA ALA A 123 5.42 -0.85 9.22
C ALA A 123 4.18 -1.57 8.66
N LYS A 124 3.87 -1.42 7.36
CA LYS A 124 2.80 -2.17 6.68
C LYS A 124 3.02 -3.68 6.77
N ILE A 125 4.25 -4.15 6.59
CA ILE A 125 4.59 -5.56 6.77
C ILE A 125 4.43 -5.98 8.25
N ALA A 126 4.79 -5.13 9.22
CA ALA A 126 4.59 -5.41 10.64
C ALA A 126 3.10 -5.57 11.00
N VAL A 127 2.19 -4.74 10.47
CA VAL A 127 0.73 -4.89 10.63
C VAL A 127 0.26 -6.28 10.17
N LEU A 128 0.69 -6.69 8.96
CA LEU A 128 0.33 -8.00 8.40
C LEU A 128 0.95 -9.17 9.17
N VAL A 129 2.17 -8.99 9.70
CA VAL A 129 2.87 -10.02 10.48
C VAL A 129 2.20 -10.26 11.83
N ASP A 130 1.74 -9.19 12.49
CA ASP A 130 0.98 -9.23 13.74
C ASP A 130 -0.41 -9.86 13.50
N ASP A 131 -1.18 -9.34 12.55
CA ASP A 131 -2.52 -9.85 12.23
C ASP A 131 -2.51 -11.33 11.85
N TYR A 132 -1.61 -11.75 10.95
CA TYR A 132 -1.48 -13.17 10.58
C TYR A 132 -0.69 -14.00 11.59
N ASN A 133 -0.17 -13.43 12.69
CA ASN A 133 0.70 -14.07 13.68
C ASN A 133 1.79 -14.94 13.02
N SER A 134 2.69 -14.28 12.29
CA SER A 134 3.65 -14.91 11.36
C SER A 134 5.08 -14.38 11.47
N SER A 135 5.48 -13.89 12.65
CA SER A 135 6.78 -13.22 12.88
C SER A 135 8.00 -14.12 12.61
N GLU A 136 7.94 -15.40 13.01
CA GLU A 136 9.04 -16.37 12.84
C GLU A 136 9.50 -16.51 11.37
N VAL A 137 8.57 -16.58 10.41
CA VAL A 137 8.94 -16.76 8.99
C VAL A 137 9.56 -15.49 8.38
N VAL A 138 9.29 -14.32 8.97
CA VAL A 138 9.74 -13.01 8.48
C VAL A 138 11.03 -12.54 9.16
N GLU A 139 11.37 -13.05 10.35
CA GLU A 139 12.50 -12.64 11.21
C GLU A 139 13.79 -12.31 10.43
N VAL A 140 14.26 -13.23 9.57
CA VAL A 140 15.50 -13.05 8.79
C VAL A 140 15.44 -11.86 7.84
N PHE A 141 14.27 -11.55 7.26
CA PHE A 141 14.07 -10.39 6.40
C PHE A 141 13.80 -9.12 7.20
N ALA A 142 13.03 -9.21 8.29
CA ALA A 142 12.81 -8.11 9.23
C ALA A 142 14.15 -7.57 9.74
N ASN A 143 15.02 -8.42 10.26
CA ASN A 143 16.35 -8.03 10.76
C ASN A 143 17.19 -7.33 9.66
N ILE A 144 17.19 -7.83 8.43
CA ILE A 144 17.89 -7.18 7.28
C ILE A 144 17.33 -5.78 6.99
N TRP A 145 16.00 -5.61 7.03
CA TRP A 145 15.36 -4.32 6.78
C TRP A 145 15.54 -3.33 7.94
N ILE A 146 15.50 -3.82 9.18
CA ILE A 146 15.74 -3.04 10.40
C ILE A 146 17.19 -2.56 10.43
N ASP A 147 18.17 -3.43 10.15
CA ASP A 147 19.59 -3.07 10.04
C ASP A 147 19.84 -1.99 8.98
N ALA A 148 19.11 -2.02 7.85
CA ALA A 148 19.22 -1.02 6.79
C ALA A 148 18.52 0.34 7.10
N LEU A 149 17.79 0.42 8.22
CA LEU A 149 17.00 1.59 8.61
C LEU A 149 17.39 2.17 9.98
N LYS A 150 17.94 1.38 10.92
CA LYS A 150 18.19 1.80 12.31
C LYS A 150 19.14 2.99 12.48
N ASP A 151 20.08 3.18 11.55
CA ASP A 151 20.96 4.37 11.52
C ASP A 151 20.20 5.69 11.29
N LYS A 152 18.89 5.62 10.99
CA LYS A 152 17.97 6.75 10.80
C LYS A 152 16.94 6.88 11.93
N LEU A 153 17.10 6.14 13.04
CA LEU A 153 16.23 6.27 14.22
C LEU A 153 16.23 7.72 14.72
N SER A 154 15.04 8.25 15.00
CA SER A 154 14.89 9.60 15.51
C SER A 154 15.41 9.71 16.96
N THR A 155 15.82 10.93 17.33
CA THR A 155 16.02 11.34 18.72
C THR A 155 14.94 12.31 19.20
N GLN A 156 14.00 12.67 18.32
CA GLN A 156 12.91 13.62 18.54
C GLN A 156 11.57 12.96 18.19
N TYR A 157 10.63 12.98 19.14
CA TYR A 157 9.33 12.31 18.99
C TYR A 157 8.51 12.85 17.80
N GLY A 158 8.13 11.96 16.90
CA GLY A 158 7.22 12.22 15.79
C GLY A 158 6.51 10.96 15.28
N ARG A 159 5.98 11.04 14.04
CA ARG A 159 5.26 9.93 13.38
C ARG A 159 6.12 8.66 13.26
N ASP A 160 7.38 8.83 12.89
CA ASP A 160 8.28 7.72 12.59
C ASP A 160 8.64 6.91 13.85
N ASP A 161 8.67 7.53 15.04
CA ASP A 161 8.85 6.83 16.32
C ASP A 161 7.66 5.90 16.63
N VAL A 162 6.44 6.25 16.21
CA VAL A 162 5.26 5.37 16.35
C VAL A 162 5.36 4.17 15.40
N LEU A 163 5.85 4.40 14.17
CA LEU A 163 6.14 3.29 13.23
C LEU A 163 7.20 2.36 13.80
N TRP A 164 8.28 2.91 14.36
CA TRP A 164 9.33 2.14 15.01
C TRP A 164 8.87 1.44 16.30
N LEU A 165 7.93 2.02 17.05
CA LEU A 165 7.32 1.36 18.22
C LEU A 165 6.54 0.10 17.81
N LEU A 166 5.75 0.16 16.73
CA LEU A 166 5.10 -1.01 16.16
C LEU A 166 6.13 -2.04 15.67
N ILE A 167 7.09 -1.62 14.85
CA ILE A 167 8.10 -2.51 14.24
C ILE A 167 8.93 -3.22 15.32
N SER A 168 9.36 -2.50 16.36
CA SER A 168 10.13 -3.07 17.46
C SER A 168 9.31 -3.95 18.40
N TYR A 169 8.01 -3.69 18.56
CA TYR A 169 7.09 -4.59 19.25
C TYR A 169 6.90 -5.91 18.48
N VAL A 170 6.46 -5.84 17.22
CA VAL A 170 6.12 -7.02 16.39
C VAL A 170 7.35 -7.90 16.11
N PHE A 171 8.51 -7.30 15.83
CA PHE A 171 9.77 -8.01 15.56
C PHE A 171 10.68 -8.12 16.81
N GLN A 172 10.16 -7.90 18.02
CA GLN A 172 10.82 -8.13 19.31
C GLN A 172 12.23 -7.49 19.45
N GLN A 173 12.40 -6.27 18.94
CA GLN A 173 13.67 -5.53 18.94
C GLN A 173 13.83 -4.71 20.23
N GLU A 174 14.27 -5.35 21.31
CA GLU A 174 14.33 -4.77 22.67
C GLU A 174 15.02 -3.39 22.74
N ASP A 175 16.21 -3.24 22.13
CA ASP A 175 16.96 -1.96 22.12
C ASP A 175 16.16 -0.81 21.48
N ILE A 176 15.51 -1.08 20.33
CA ILE A 176 14.71 -0.09 19.60
C ILE A 176 13.44 0.22 20.38
N PHE A 177 12.77 -0.81 20.92
CA PHE A 177 11.56 -0.67 21.71
C PHE A 177 11.81 0.19 22.96
N LEU A 178 12.93 -0.05 23.67
CA LEU A 178 13.35 0.76 24.81
C LEU A 178 13.69 2.20 24.42
N GLN A 179 14.29 2.43 23.24
CA GLN A 179 14.51 3.80 22.74
C GLN A 179 13.20 4.51 22.42
N MET A 180 12.27 3.87 21.68
CA MET A 180 11.01 4.49 21.25
C MET A 180 10.07 4.77 22.44
N THR A 181 9.91 3.81 23.35
CA THR A 181 9.14 4.01 24.59
C THR A 181 9.73 5.15 25.43
N LYS A 182 11.05 5.22 25.60
CA LYS A 182 11.72 6.33 26.29
C LYS A 182 11.48 7.68 25.62
N ILE A 183 11.59 7.76 24.28
CA ILE A 183 11.33 9.00 23.53
C ILE A 183 9.87 9.43 23.73
N ALA A 184 8.91 8.51 23.62
CA ALA A 184 7.50 8.80 23.87
C ALA A 184 7.26 9.32 25.31
N VAL A 185 7.70 8.59 26.34
CA VAL A 185 7.55 8.99 27.76
C VAL A 185 8.17 10.35 28.06
N THR A 186 9.30 10.69 27.44
CA THR A 186 10.07 11.92 27.77
C THR A 186 9.76 13.13 26.89
N GLN A 187 9.08 12.96 25.74
CA GLN A 187 8.91 14.03 24.76
C GLN A 187 7.48 14.18 24.20
N SER A 188 6.59 13.20 24.37
CA SER A 188 5.21 13.38 23.88
C SER A 188 4.46 14.41 24.73
N THR A 189 3.60 15.21 24.09
CA THR A 189 2.80 16.24 24.75
C THR A 189 1.47 15.71 25.33
N GLY A 190 1.29 14.38 25.33
CA GLY A 190 0.04 13.68 25.66
C GLY A 190 0.12 12.20 25.25
N PRO A 191 -1.02 11.48 25.24
CA PRO A 191 -1.07 10.08 24.84
C PRO A 191 -0.50 9.85 23.44
N VAL A 192 0.19 8.72 23.25
CA VAL A 192 0.75 8.33 21.94
C VAL A 192 -0.42 7.99 20.99
N PRO A 193 -0.55 8.65 19.82
CA PRO A 193 -1.55 8.28 18.84
C PRO A 193 -1.12 6.96 18.19
N THR A 194 -2.02 5.97 18.15
CA THR A 194 -1.73 4.67 17.51
C THR A 194 -1.61 4.75 16.00
N LEU A 195 -2.05 5.86 15.36
CA LEU A 195 -2.08 6.03 13.91
C LEU A 195 -2.83 4.91 13.17
N GLU A 196 -3.88 4.37 13.80
CA GLU A 196 -4.68 3.22 13.32
C GLU A 196 -3.90 1.89 13.20
N LEU A 197 -2.68 1.84 13.76
CA LEU A 197 -1.84 0.64 13.83
C LEU A 197 -2.24 -0.27 15.02
N PRO A 198 -1.97 -1.59 14.94
CA PRO A 198 -2.27 -2.56 16.01
C PRO A 198 -1.24 -2.50 17.17
N ILE A 199 -0.98 -1.29 17.68
CA ILE A 199 -0.19 -1.11 18.91
C ILE A 199 -1.12 -1.41 20.09
N PRO A 200 -0.83 -2.38 20.97
CA PRO A 200 -1.73 -2.74 22.07
C PRO A 200 -2.01 -1.56 23.00
N SER A 201 -3.28 -1.32 23.35
CA SER A 201 -3.63 -0.15 24.19
C SER A 201 -2.87 -0.15 25.52
N ILE A 202 -2.70 -1.31 26.14
CA ILE A 202 -1.94 -1.49 27.39
C ILE A 202 -0.50 -0.93 27.30
N LEU A 203 0.11 -0.90 26.11
CA LEU A 203 1.41 -0.28 25.89
C LEU A 203 1.31 1.25 25.82
N THR A 204 0.35 1.81 25.07
CA THR A 204 0.14 3.26 25.01
C THR A 204 -0.33 3.83 26.36
N ASP A 205 -1.15 3.07 27.09
CA ASP A 205 -1.65 3.40 28.42
C ASP A 205 -0.50 3.41 29.45
N LEU A 206 0.42 2.44 29.38
CA LEU A 206 1.61 2.39 30.24
C LEU A 206 2.60 3.52 29.93
N ILE A 207 2.79 3.86 28.66
CA ILE A 207 3.62 5.00 28.24
C ILE A 207 3.02 6.31 28.77
N ASP A 208 1.70 6.51 28.62
CA ASP A 208 1.07 7.75 29.09
C ASP A 208 1.05 7.84 30.62
N TRP A 209 0.86 6.72 31.33
CA TRP A 209 0.98 6.69 32.80
C TRP A 209 2.39 7.09 33.27
N GLN A 210 3.45 6.51 32.70
CA GLN A 210 4.83 6.90 33.05
C GLN A 210 5.12 8.38 32.74
N ARG A 211 4.57 8.90 31.63
CA ARG A 211 4.66 10.32 31.27
C ARG A 211 3.94 11.21 32.30
N GLN A 212 2.74 10.81 32.76
CA GLN A 212 1.98 11.54 33.79
C GLN A 212 2.72 11.57 35.13
N GLU A 213 3.22 10.43 35.62
CA GLU A 213 4.03 10.34 36.86
C GLU A 213 5.28 11.25 36.79
N ALA A 214 6.00 11.23 35.67
CA ALA A 214 7.18 12.06 35.46
C ALA A 214 6.86 13.57 35.48
N VAL A 215 5.76 13.98 34.83
CA VAL A 215 5.28 15.37 34.84
C VAL A 215 4.85 15.78 36.25
N GLU A 216 4.11 14.94 36.98
CA GLU A 216 3.66 15.25 38.34
C GLU A 216 4.83 15.36 39.32
N PHE A 217 5.84 14.48 39.20
CA PHE A 217 7.08 14.56 39.99
C PHE A 217 7.84 15.88 39.76
N ILE A 218 7.97 16.32 38.50
CA ILE A 218 8.61 17.58 38.15
C ILE A 218 7.82 18.76 38.73
N LEU A 219 6.49 18.77 38.58
CA LEU A 219 5.62 19.83 39.11
C LEU A 219 5.68 19.93 40.64
N LYS A 220 5.60 18.80 41.36
CA LYS A 220 5.77 18.73 42.82
C LYS A 220 7.13 19.29 43.24
N THR A 221 8.21 18.89 42.56
CA THR A 221 9.57 19.36 42.86
C THR A 221 9.70 20.88 42.68
N LEU A 222 9.14 21.43 41.60
CA LEU A 222 9.14 22.87 41.34
C LEU A 222 8.29 23.65 42.37
N GLN A 223 7.17 23.10 42.82
CA GLN A 223 6.34 23.68 43.88
C GLN A 223 7.10 23.75 45.21
N THR A 224 7.68 22.64 45.67
CA THR A 224 8.47 22.61 46.92
C THR A 224 9.67 23.57 46.88
N LEU A 225 10.34 23.70 45.73
CA LEU A 225 11.41 24.69 45.57
C LEU A 225 10.88 26.12 45.63
N LEU A 226 9.75 26.42 44.98
CA LEU A 226 9.14 27.75 45.01
C LEU A 226 8.64 28.15 46.41
N GLU A 227 8.11 27.20 47.18
CA GLU A 227 7.75 27.40 48.59
C GLU A 227 9.00 27.73 49.43
N ALA A 228 10.09 26.96 49.25
CA ALA A 228 11.36 27.16 49.95
C ALA A 228 12.11 28.46 49.59
N PHE A 229 11.71 29.17 48.53
CA PHE A 229 12.22 30.50 48.18
C PHE A 229 11.34 31.67 48.66
N HIS A 230 10.14 31.40 49.19
CA HIS A 230 9.19 32.42 49.68
C HIS A 230 8.98 32.41 51.21
N GLY A 231 9.63 31.50 51.95
CA GLY A 231 9.63 31.41 53.41
C GLY A 231 10.93 31.90 54.05
#